data_AF-A0A0R1KTW7-F1
#
_entry.id   AF-A0A0R1KTW7-F1
#
_cell.length_a   1.000
_cell.length_b   1.000
_cell.length_c   1.000
_cell.angle_alpha   90.00
_cell.angle_beta   90.00
_cell.angle_gamma   90.00
#
_symmetry.space_group_name_H-M   'P 1'
#
loop_
_entity.id
_entity.type
_entity.pdbx_description
1 polymer ?
#
loop_
_entity_poly.entity_id
_entity_poly.type
_entity_poly.pdbx_seq_one_letter_code
_entity_poly.pdbx_strand_id
1 'polypeptide(L)'
;MKIQQKKKRTIARKVILTFILVIFTLAVLLTVPSKNAVRSTMAMTGASFTAAVKCNPKYDERASKYTHENIYIIPERYAYSVGYGSDVRMFTVKTYLLIFHIAYPTQPEV
;
A
#
# COMPACT_ATOMS: atom_id res chain seq x y z
N MET A 1 -28.53 28.82 34.22
CA MET A 1 -27.48 29.06 33.19
C MET A 1 -26.46 27.92 33.02
N LYS A 2 -25.94 27.29 34.10
CA LYS A 2 -24.89 26.24 34.03
C LYS A 2 -25.27 24.95 33.27
N ILE A 3 -26.55 24.55 33.27
CA ILE A 3 -27.03 23.31 32.63
C ILE A 3 -26.98 23.40 31.10
N GLN A 4 -27.38 24.56 30.54
CA GLN A 4 -27.32 24.85 29.10
C GLN A 4 -25.88 24.85 28.57
N GLN A 5 -24.93 25.40 29.33
CA GLN A 5 -23.50 25.37 28.98
C GLN A 5 -22.91 23.94 29.03
N LYS A 6 -23.27 23.14 30.05
CA LYS A 6 -22.87 21.71 30.09
C LYS A 6 -23.40 20.94 28.88
N LYS A 7 -24.67 21.12 28.52
CA LYS A 7 -25.31 20.44 27.37
C LYS A 7 -24.63 20.81 26.04
N LYS A 8 -24.32 22.09 25.81
CA LYS A 8 -23.57 22.55 24.61
C LYS A 8 -22.16 21.95 24.56
N ARG A 9 -21.45 21.87 25.69
CA ARG A 9 -20.09 21.29 25.77
C ARG A 9 -20.07 19.79 25.48
N THR A 10 -21.11 19.06 25.89
CA THR A 10 -21.27 17.62 25.59
C THR A 10 -21.58 17.39 24.10
N ILE A 11 -22.41 18.24 23.48
CA ILE A 11 -22.70 18.15 22.04
C ILE A 11 -21.44 18.44 21.21
N ALA A 12 -20.70 19.51 21.53
CA ALA A 12 -19.45 19.84 20.85
C ALA A 12 -18.42 18.70 20.93
N ARG A 13 -18.26 18.09 22.11
CA ARG A 13 -17.39 16.90 22.27
C ARG A 13 -17.83 15.72 21.40
N LYS A 14 -19.13 15.44 21.31
CA LYS A 14 -19.65 14.37 20.45
C LYS A 14 -19.36 14.64 18.98
N VAL A 15 -19.58 15.86 18.50
CA VAL A 15 -19.29 16.24 17.11
C VAL A 15 -17.81 16.08 16.77
N ILE A 16 -16.91 16.56 17.65
CA ILE A 16 -15.46 16.42 17.46
C ILE A 16 -15.06 14.95 17.43
N LEU A 17 -15.58 14.12 18.35
CA LEU A 17 -15.29 12.69 18.36
C LEU A 17 -15.78 11.98 17.10
N THR A 18 -16.99 12.29 16.63
CA THR A 18 -17.51 11.75 15.36
C THR A 18 -16.63 12.16 14.19
N PHE A 19 -16.19 13.41 14.15
CA PHE A 19 -15.32 13.91 13.09
C PHE A 19 -13.96 13.19 13.07
N ILE A 20 -13.34 13.01 14.24
CA ILE A 20 -12.09 12.23 14.39
C ILE A 20 -12.30 10.79 13.94
N LEU A 21 -13.42 10.16 14.33
CA LEU A 21 -13.74 8.79 13.93
C LEU A 21 -13.88 8.66 12.41
N VAL A 22 -14.57 9.60 11.75
CA VAL A 22 -14.72 9.60 10.29
C VAL A 22 -13.37 9.75 9.59
N ILE A 23 -12.53 10.70 10.04
CA ILE A 23 -11.18 10.88 9.48
C ILE A 23 -10.33 9.62 9.67
N PHE A 24 -10.34 9.03 10.86
CA PHE A 24 -9.61 7.80 11.13
C PHE A 24 -10.09 6.65 10.25
N THR A 25 -11.40 6.50 10.07
CA THR A 25 -11.99 5.46 9.22
C THR A 25 -11.57 5.67 7.76
N LEU A 26 -11.59 6.91 7.25
CA LEU A 26 -11.09 7.24 5.92
C LEU A 26 -9.60 6.92 5.77
N ALA A 27 -8.77 7.25 6.77
CA ALA A 27 -7.34 6.95 6.74
C ALA A 27 -7.06 5.43 6.69
N VAL A 28 -7.81 4.64 7.45
CA VAL A 28 -7.71 3.17 7.43
C VAL A 28 -8.18 2.61 6.08
N LEU A 29 -9.28 3.12 5.51
CA LEU A 29 -9.77 2.70 4.20
C LEU A 29 -8.79 3.02 3.06
N LEU A 30 -8.03 4.11 3.20
CA LEU A 30 -7.02 4.52 2.24
C LEU A 30 -5.66 3.83 2.46
N THR A 31 -5.49 3.11 3.56
CA THR A 31 -4.27 2.32 3.83
C THR A 31 -4.18 1.19 2.81
N VAL A 32 -3.19 1.26 1.91
CA VAL A 32 -2.94 0.21 0.92
C VAL A 32 -1.81 -0.67 1.44
N PRO A 33 -2.07 -1.94 1.82
CA PRO A 33 -1.01 -2.87 2.23
C PRO A 33 0.06 -3.02 1.13
N SER A 34 1.33 -3.21 1.53
CA SER A 34 2.47 -3.36 0.62
C SER A 34 2.24 -4.39 -0.49
N LYS A 35 1.62 -5.53 -0.16
CA LYS A 35 1.26 -6.56 -1.14
C LYS A 35 0.24 -6.07 -2.16
N ASN A 36 -0.77 -5.31 -1.73
CA ASN A 36 -1.78 -4.77 -2.64
C ASN A 36 -1.17 -3.68 -3.54
N ALA A 37 -0.23 -2.90 -3.03
CA ALA A 37 0.54 -1.97 -3.86
C ALA A 37 1.26 -2.70 -5.00
N VAL A 38 1.97 -3.80 -4.69
CA VAL A 38 2.63 -4.63 -5.71
C VAL A 38 1.63 -5.19 -6.72
N ARG A 39 0.50 -5.76 -6.27
CA ARG A 39 -0.54 -6.30 -7.18
C ARG A 39 -1.13 -5.23 -8.10
N SER A 40 -1.41 -4.04 -7.58
CA SER A 40 -1.89 -2.92 -8.39
C SER A 40 -0.84 -2.51 -9.42
N THR A 41 0.43 -2.38 -9.02
CA THR A 41 1.53 -2.08 -9.95
C THR A 41 1.67 -3.17 -11.02
N MET A 42 1.55 -4.46 -10.66
CA MET A 42 1.53 -5.56 -11.63
C MET A 42 0.45 -5.35 -12.70
N ALA A 43 -0.79 -5.11 -12.26
CA ALA A 43 -1.92 -4.91 -13.17
C ALA A 43 -1.73 -3.66 -14.07
N MET A 44 -1.15 -2.59 -13.52
CA MET A 44 -0.90 -1.35 -14.25
C MET A 44 0.24 -1.46 -15.27
N THR A 45 1.23 -2.31 -15.00
CA THR A 45 2.46 -2.41 -15.81
C THR A 45 2.42 -3.53 -16.85
N GLY A 46 1.29 -4.24 -16.97
CA GLY A 46 1.05 -5.18 -18.07
C GLY A 46 0.89 -6.65 -17.66
N ALA A 47 0.93 -6.99 -16.37
CA ALA A 47 0.57 -8.33 -15.93
C ALA A 47 -0.92 -8.58 -16.19
N SER A 48 -1.29 -9.83 -16.50
CA SER A 48 -2.71 -10.18 -16.61
C SER A 48 -3.41 -9.91 -15.28
N PHE A 49 -4.63 -9.35 -15.35
CA PHE A 49 -5.38 -8.98 -14.14
C PHE A 49 -5.57 -10.17 -13.19
N THR A 50 -5.82 -11.36 -13.75
CA THR A 50 -5.96 -12.61 -12.98
C THR A 50 -4.65 -13.01 -12.29
N ALA A 51 -3.49 -12.85 -12.93
CA ALA A 51 -2.19 -13.09 -12.31
C ALA A 51 -1.91 -12.08 -11.20
N ALA A 52 -2.18 -10.79 -11.45
CA ALA A 52 -1.98 -9.72 -10.48
C ALA A 52 -2.79 -9.95 -9.19
N VAL A 53 -4.09 -10.28 -9.31
CA VAL A 53 -4.95 -10.52 -8.14
C VAL A 53 -4.56 -11.80 -7.39
N LYS A 54 -4.20 -12.87 -8.10
CA LYS A 54 -3.82 -14.17 -7.50
C LYS A 54 -2.39 -14.20 -6.94
N CYS A 55 -1.53 -13.26 -7.35
CA CYS A 55 -0.16 -13.19 -6.88
C CYS A 55 -0.11 -12.95 -5.36
N ASN A 56 0.85 -13.57 -4.67
CA ASN A 56 1.14 -13.30 -3.26
C ASN A 56 2.59 -12.82 -3.14
N PRO A 57 2.83 -11.51 -3.30
CA PRO A 57 4.16 -10.92 -3.15
C PRO A 57 4.73 -11.21 -1.76
N LYS A 58 6.03 -11.52 -1.71
CA LYS A 58 6.76 -11.78 -0.46
C LYS A 58 7.86 -10.76 -0.28
N TYR A 59 8.03 -10.27 0.95
CA TYR A 59 9.18 -9.46 1.31
C TYR A 59 10.45 -10.33 1.23
N ASP A 60 11.48 -9.81 0.58
CA ASP A 60 12.81 -10.45 0.52
C ASP A 60 13.79 -9.67 1.40
N GLU A 61 14.12 -10.23 2.56
CA GLU A 61 15.00 -9.60 3.54
C GLU A 61 16.43 -9.42 3.01
N ARG A 62 16.95 -10.40 2.25
CA ARG A 62 18.32 -10.35 1.74
C ARG A 62 18.46 -9.25 0.69
N ALA A 63 17.57 -9.23 -0.30
CA ALA A 63 17.55 -8.20 -1.33
C ALA A 63 17.33 -6.83 -0.72
N SER A 64 16.41 -6.72 0.25
CA SER A 64 16.12 -5.46 0.93
C SER A 64 17.31 -4.90 1.70
N LYS A 65 18.05 -5.77 2.40
CA LYS A 65 19.26 -5.39 3.12
C LYS A 65 20.38 -4.96 2.16
N TYR A 66 20.49 -5.62 1.02
CA TYR A 66 21.51 -5.30 0.01
C TYR A 66 21.24 -3.95 -0.65
N THR A 67 20.00 -3.71 -1.10
CA THR A 67 19.62 -2.48 -1.81
C THR A 67 19.30 -1.31 -0.87
N HIS A 68 19.18 -1.56 0.44
CA HIS A 68 18.66 -0.60 1.42
C HIS A 68 17.24 -0.10 1.08
N GLU A 69 16.46 -0.91 0.38
CA GLU A 69 15.07 -0.64 0.02
C GLU A 69 14.15 -1.78 0.46
N ASN A 70 12.83 -1.57 0.55
CA ASN A 70 11.91 -2.68 0.84
C ASN A 70 11.59 -3.43 -0.46
N ILE A 71 12.27 -4.54 -0.69
CA ILE A 71 12.08 -5.36 -1.88
C ILE A 71 11.02 -6.44 -1.62
N TYR A 72 10.07 -6.50 -2.53
CA TYR A 72 9.07 -7.56 -2.61
C TYR A 72 9.25 -8.34 -3.91
N ILE A 73 9.21 -9.66 -3.83
CA ILE A 73 9.39 -10.55 -4.96
C ILE A 73 8.08 -11.30 -5.22
N ILE A 74 7.74 -11.45 -6.50
CA ILE A 74 6.62 -12.26 -6.94
C ILE A 74 7.09 -13.67 -7.35
N PRO A 75 6.27 -14.72 -7.13
CA PRO A 75 6.58 -16.06 -7.63
C PRO A 75 6.79 -16.07 -9.14
N GLU A 76 7.71 -16.92 -9.62
CA GLU A 76 8.10 -16.99 -11.03
C GLU A 76 6.93 -17.23 -12.00
N ARG A 77 5.94 -18.04 -11.58
CA ARG A 77 4.71 -18.27 -12.36
C ARG A 77 3.86 -17.02 -12.65
N TYR A 78 4.15 -15.92 -11.94
CA TYR A 78 3.49 -14.62 -12.14
C TYR A 78 4.46 -13.56 -12.70
N ALA A 79 5.70 -13.93 -13.03
CA ALA A 79 6.62 -13.07 -13.75
C ALA A 79 5.99 -12.64 -15.08
N TYR A 80 6.25 -11.41 -15.49
CA TYR A 80 5.71 -10.85 -16.72
C TYR A 80 6.71 -9.86 -17.31
N SER A 81 6.73 -9.77 -18.63
CA SER A 81 7.56 -8.80 -19.33
C SER A 81 6.89 -7.44 -19.38
N VAL A 82 7.66 -6.39 -19.13
CA VAL A 82 7.27 -5.01 -19.41
C VAL A 82 8.02 -4.56 -20.66
N GLY A 83 7.36 -4.58 -21.82
CA GLY A 83 7.98 -4.20 -23.10
C GLY A 83 8.98 -5.24 -23.64
N TYR A 84 10.21 -4.80 -23.95
CA TYR A 84 11.26 -5.52 -24.70
C TYR A 84 11.94 -6.69 -23.95
N GLY A 85 11.18 -7.50 -23.21
CA GLY A 85 11.62 -8.83 -22.77
C GLY A 85 12.31 -8.94 -21.41
N SER A 86 12.27 -7.89 -20.57
CA SER A 86 12.76 -7.98 -19.19
C SER A 86 11.67 -8.52 -18.27
N ASP A 87 11.87 -9.72 -17.73
CA ASP A 87 10.94 -10.32 -16.77
C ASP A 87 10.95 -9.56 -15.44
N VAL A 88 9.84 -8.89 -15.13
CA VAL A 88 9.65 -8.21 -13.86
C VAL A 88 9.25 -9.22 -12.81
N ARG A 89 10.11 -9.31 -11.78
CA ARG A 89 9.91 -10.21 -10.64
C ARG A 89 10.10 -9.54 -9.29
N MET A 90 10.76 -8.38 -9.27
CA MET A 90 11.08 -7.65 -8.05
C MET A 90 10.40 -6.28 -8.07
N PHE A 91 9.98 -5.85 -6.89
CA PHE A 91 9.30 -4.59 -6.69
C PHE A 91 9.88 -3.87 -5.49
N THR A 92 10.31 -2.63 -5.70
CA THR A 92 10.66 -1.72 -4.63
C THR A 92 9.38 -1.12 -4.08
N VAL A 93 9.14 -1.27 -2.78
CA VAL A 93 8.00 -0.69 -2.06
C VAL A 93 8.45 0.47 -1.20
N LYS A 94 7.97 1.68 -1.50
CA LYS A 94 8.16 2.88 -0.68
C LYS A 94 6.96 3.08 0.22
N THR A 95 7.22 3.42 1.48
CA THR A 95 6.19 3.66 2.50
C THR A 95 6.13 5.15 2.82
N TYR A 96 4.96 5.75 2.67
CA TYR A 96 4.67 7.15 2.96
C TYR A 96 3.66 7.23 4.11
N LEU A 97 3.84 8.23 4.99
CA LEU A 97 2.96 8.47 6.13
C LEU A 97 2.67 7.21 6.98
N LEU A 98 3.64 6.29 7.05
CA LEU A 98 3.59 4.98 7.74
C LEU A 98 2.56 3.96 7.23
N ILE A 99 1.55 4.37 6.44
CA ILE A 99 0.42 3.50 6.05
C ILE A 99 0.22 3.40 4.53
N PHE A 100 0.82 4.29 3.75
CA PHE A 100 0.67 4.28 2.29
C PHE A 100 1.86 3.59 1.64
N HIS A 101 1.63 2.46 1.00
CA HIS A 101 2.66 1.75 0.26
C HIS A 101 2.48 1.98 -1.25
N ILE A 102 3.56 2.37 -1.92
CA ILE A 102 3.63 2.49 -3.38
C ILE A 102 4.72 1.55 -3.88
N ALA A 103 4.40 0.72 -4.88
CA ALA A 103 5.32 -0.25 -5.44
C ALA A 103 5.75 0.14 -6.86
N TYR A 104 7.02 -0.08 -7.17
CA TYR A 104 7.62 0.16 -8.48
C TYR A 104 8.34 -1.12 -8.94
N PRO A 105 8.26 -1.49 -10.22
CA PRO A 105 9.05 -2.61 -10.73
C PRO A 105 10.54 -2.27 -10.62
N THR A 106 11.29 -3.10 -9.91
CA THR A 106 12.75 -3.00 -9.85
C THR A 106 13.29 -3.59 -11.15
N GLN A 107 13.84 -2.77 -12.04
CA GLN A 107 14.56 -3.30 -13.19
C GLN A 107 15.83 -4.01 -12.69
N PRO A 108 16.22 -5.16 -13.27
CA PRO A 108 17.56 -5.68 -13.04
C PRO A 108 18.55 -4.61 -13.49
N GLU A 109 19.48 -4.22 -12.62
CA GLU A 109 20.64 -3.41 -13.03
C GLU A 109 21.35 -4.19 -14.14
N VAL A 110 21.48 -3.56 -15.31
CA VAL A 110 22.16 -4.11 -16.49
C VAL A 110 23.65 -3.85 -16.36
#